data_AF-A0A944W128-F1
#
_entry.id   AF-A0A944W128-F1
#
_cell.length_a   1.000
_cell.length_b   1.000
_cell.length_c   1.000
_cell.angle_alpha   90.00
_cell.angle_beta   90.00
_cell.angle_gamma   90.00
#
_symmetry.space_group_name_H-M   'P 1'
#
loop_
_entity.id
_entity.type
_entity.pdbx_description
1 polymer ?
#
loop_
_entity_poly.entity_id
_entity_poly.type
_entity_poly.pdbx_seq_one_letter_code
_entity_poly.pdbx_strand_id
1 'polypeptide(L)'
;MKKNSSKKNLLIISFGIGLYTIFGSFVADAGEATLYNKAVVKGRVVALQENDIGYDEDKLKRRLGVKSLRGADMSGFDLRWLYLQEADLARANLQGANLKGVNLRKANMQGADLRGADLAGANLKDVDFRGADLTGVQNFILKQITATVYDKETKFPDGITFGDIPKYNKDSLKRALGVKMLEGADAKGMVLRWGNFEGAEMPWSSFKEADLTGANLSHTNLSAANLRNANLLKADLQKANLKNASLQGANLMQANLQGVDLTNASLQGSNLSGADMQKAKLQATNLTGANLSGTDLRSVDLRGADLRGVKNITMKQLAQVIVDIRTRLPEGITFKQIKQFKAGMIPGSL
;
A
#
# COMPACT_ATOMS: atom_id res chain seq x y z
N MET A 1 28.85 -13.34 49.83
CA MET A 1 27.66 -14.01 49.24
C MET A 1 26.71 -12.96 48.69
N LYS A 2 25.97 -13.24 47.61
CA LYS A 2 25.01 -12.30 46.98
C LYS A 2 23.69 -12.22 47.77
N LYS A 3 23.06 -11.03 47.78
CA LYS A 3 21.65 -10.87 47.34
C LYS A 3 21.30 -9.40 47.11
N ASN A 4 21.23 -8.99 45.84
CA ASN A 4 20.64 -7.72 45.43
C ASN A 4 19.13 -7.72 45.72
N SER A 5 18.64 -6.75 46.49
CA SER A 5 17.21 -6.52 46.71
C SER A 5 16.59 -5.72 45.54
N SER A 6 16.34 -6.40 44.42
CA SER A 6 15.50 -5.84 43.35
C SER A 6 14.05 -5.78 43.84
N LYS A 7 13.56 -4.59 44.19
CA LYS A 7 12.13 -4.33 44.34
C LYS A 7 11.47 -4.52 42.98
N LYS A 8 10.69 -5.60 42.84
CA LYS A 8 9.91 -5.90 41.63
C LYS A 8 8.49 -5.38 41.83
N ASN A 9 8.08 -4.41 41.03
CA ASN A 9 6.73 -3.86 41.08
C ASN A 9 5.75 -4.83 40.39
N LEU A 10 4.59 -5.02 41.01
CA LEU A 10 3.54 -5.96 40.60
C LEU A 10 2.40 -5.17 39.94
N LEU A 11 1.90 -5.62 38.79
CA LEU A 11 0.66 -5.10 38.22
C LEU A 11 -0.50 -5.95 38.75
N ILE A 12 -1.39 -5.35 39.54
CA ILE A 12 -2.63 -5.99 39.98
C ILE A 12 -3.77 -5.46 39.09
N ILE A 13 -4.44 -6.35 38.38
CA ILE A 13 -5.72 -6.06 37.72
C ILE A 13 -6.82 -6.51 38.69
N SER A 14 -7.47 -5.56 39.35
CA SER A 14 -8.51 -5.84 40.34
C SER A 14 -9.88 -6.05 39.68
N PHE A 15 -10.58 -7.11 40.11
CA PHE A 15 -11.96 -7.38 39.73
C PHE A 15 -12.86 -7.35 40.98
N GLY A 16 -13.97 -6.62 40.92
CA GLY A 16 -15.13 -6.93 41.76
C GLY A 16 -15.87 -8.15 41.17
N ILE A 17 -16.39 -9.09 41.95
CA ILE A 17 -16.70 -9.12 43.39
C ILE A 17 -16.50 -10.58 43.88
N GLY A 18 -15.97 -10.80 45.10
CA GLY A 18 -16.22 -12.06 45.85
C GLY A 18 -15.02 -12.83 46.43
N LEU A 19 -14.67 -12.51 47.69
CA LEU A 19 -13.97 -13.32 48.72
C LEU A 19 -12.51 -13.84 48.55
N TYR A 20 -11.63 -13.19 49.34
CA TYR A 20 -10.47 -13.65 50.14
C TYR A 20 -9.20 -14.29 49.52
N THR A 21 -7.95 -14.01 49.96
CA THR A 21 -7.26 -12.85 50.62
C THR A 21 -5.72 -13.08 50.57
N ILE A 22 -4.94 -12.03 50.93
CA ILE A 22 -3.50 -11.97 51.33
C ILE A 22 -2.58 -11.44 50.21
N PHE A 23 -1.75 -10.39 50.35
CA PHE A 23 -1.67 -9.16 51.20
C PHE A 23 -0.48 -8.32 50.62
N GLY A 24 -0.37 -6.99 50.60
CA GLY A 24 -1.23 -5.82 50.93
C GLY A 24 -0.76 -4.63 50.06
N SER A 25 -0.91 -3.34 50.39
CA SER A 25 -1.52 -2.63 51.54
C SER A 25 -2.19 -1.32 51.07
N PHE A 26 -3.15 -0.81 51.86
CA PHE A 26 -3.96 0.43 51.75
C PHE A 26 -3.27 1.68 51.14
N VAL A 27 -3.97 2.70 50.60
CA VAL A 27 -5.28 3.30 50.96
C VAL A 27 -6.13 3.60 49.71
N ALA A 28 -7.47 3.58 49.84
CA ALA A 28 -8.40 4.04 48.81
C ALA A 28 -8.84 5.50 49.03
N ASP A 29 -9.05 6.25 47.96
CA ASP A 29 -9.99 7.37 47.97
C ASP A 29 -10.79 7.39 46.66
N ALA A 30 -12.03 7.85 46.73
CA ALA A 30 -12.98 7.85 45.62
C ALA A 30 -13.04 9.24 44.98
N GLY A 31 -12.63 9.34 43.71
CA GLY A 31 -12.64 10.60 42.98
C GLY A 31 -12.81 10.38 41.48
N GLU A 32 -13.64 11.21 40.86
CA GLU A 32 -13.93 11.16 39.43
C GLU A 32 -12.75 11.60 38.57
N ALA A 33 -12.76 11.13 37.32
CA ALA A 33 -12.16 11.75 36.14
C ALA A 33 -10.61 11.86 36.04
N THR A 34 -10.16 11.78 34.79
CA THR A 34 -8.86 12.24 34.28
C THR A 34 -7.58 11.81 35.02
N LEU A 35 -6.81 10.92 34.40
CA LEU A 35 -5.35 11.08 34.33
C LEU A 35 -4.74 10.34 33.14
N TYR A 36 -4.45 11.12 32.10
CA TYR A 36 -3.47 10.80 31.06
C TYR A 36 -2.06 10.71 31.69
N ASN A 37 -1.17 9.93 31.06
CA ASN A 37 0.29 9.83 31.28
C ASN A 37 0.84 8.84 32.33
N LYS A 38 1.95 8.21 31.92
CA LYS A 38 2.99 7.50 32.70
C LYS A 38 2.54 6.28 33.52
N ALA A 39 2.41 5.15 32.83
CA ALA A 39 2.67 3.83 33.43
C ALA A 39 3.70 3.06 32.59
N VAL A 40 4.99 3.16 32.97
CA VAL A 40 6.03 2.25 32.48
C VAL A 40 5.85 0.92 33.21
N VAL A 41 4.97 0.06 32.67
CA VAL A 41 4.65 -1.23 33.29
C VAL A 41 5.70 -2.28 32.90
N LYS A 42 6.85 -2.26 33.58
CA LYS A 42 7.72 -3.43 33.68
C LYS A 42 7.24 -4.31 34.84
N GLY A 43 6.21 -5.13 34.59
CA GLY A 43 5.65 -6.06 35.56
C GLY A 43 4.92 -7.19 34.86
N ARG A 44 5.18 -8.44 35.27
CA ARG A 44 4.53 -9.64 34.74
C ARG A 44 3.01 -9.48 34.75
N VAL A 45 2.38 -9.53 33.57
CA VAL A 45 0.96 -9.89 33.48
C VAL A 45 0.87 -11.38 33.81
N VAL A 46 0.10 -11.71 34.84
CA VAL A 46 -0.26 -13.10 35.15
C VAL A 46 -1.47 -13.44 34.29
N ALA A 47 -1.25 -14.18 33.21
CA ALA A 47 -2.34 -14.85 32.51
C ALA A 47 -2.91 -15.93 33.44
N LEU A 48 -4.22 -15.92 33.64
CA LEU A 48 -4.93 -17.00 34.33
C LEU A 48 -4.82 -18.25 33.47
N GLN A 49 -4.38 -19.37 34.06
CA GLN A 49 -4.38 -20.67 33.40
C GLN A 49 -5.74 -21.35 33.59
N GLU A 50 -6.11 -22.24 32.66
CA GLU A 50 -7.45 -22.82 32.49
C GLU A 50 -8.02 -23.62 33.68
N ASN A 51 -7.27 -23.77 34.78
CA ASN A 51 -7.66 -24.58 35.94
C ASN A 51 -8.30 -23.78 37.10
N ASP A 52 -8.37 -22.45 37.03
CA ASP A 52 -9.05 -21.63 38.04
C ASP A 52 -10.58 -21.64 37.84
N ILE A 53 -11.19 -22.76 38.25
CA ILE A 53 -12.59 -22.94 38.69
C ILE A 53 -13.69 -22.19 37.91
N GLY A 54 -14.24 -22.83 36.88
CA GLY A 54 -15.65 -22.67 36.49
C GLY A 54 -16.06 -21.31 35.91
N TYR A 55 -15.11 -20.54 35.36
CA TYR A 55 -15.38 -19.20 34.84
C TYR A 55 -16.05 -19.21 33.44
N ASP A 56 -17.14 -18.45 33.33
CA ASP A 56 -17.86 -18.17 32.08
C ASP A 56 -16.93 -17.44 31.08
N GLU A 57 -16.47 -18.20 30.09
CA GLU A 57 -15.55 -17.75 29.03
C GLU A 57 -16.09 -16.49 28.34
N ASP A 58 -17.38 -16.48 27.99
CA ASP A 58 -18.01 -15.36 27.28
C ASP A 58 -18.20 -14.12 28.17
N LYS A 59 -18.22 -14.25 29.50
CA LYS A 59 -18.09 -13.11 30.41
C LYS A 59 -16.69 -12.51 30.38
N LEU A 60 -15.64 -13.32 30.39
CA LEU A 60 -14.26 -12.83 30.36
C LEU A 60 -13.96 -12.11 29.03
N LYS A 61 -14.37 -12.72 27.91
CA LYS A 61 -14.28 -12.16 26.54
C LYS A 61 -14.93 -10.77 26.40
N ARG A 62 -15.94 -10.46 27.21
CA ARG A 62 -16.68 -9.18 27.19
C ARG A 62 -16.17 -8.12 28.17
N ARG A 63 -15.40 -8.46 29.20
CA ARG A 63 -15.12 -7.55 30.34
C ARG A 63 -13.74 -6.89 30.36
N LEU A 64 -12.78 -7.38 29.56
CA LEU A 64 -11.37 -6.99 29.68
C LEU A 64 -10.95 -5.72 28.91
N GLY A 65 -11.82 -5.15 28.07
CA GLY A 65 -11.53 -4.15 27.02
C GLY A 65 -10.37 -3.16 27.28
N VAL A 66 -9.14 -3.58 26.98
CA VAL A 66 -7.93 -2.77 27.16
C VAL A 66 -7.82 -1.78 26.01
N LYS A 67 -8.25 -0.54 26.23
CA LYS A 67 -8.29 0.49 25.18
C LYS A 67 -6.90 0.91 24.67
N SER A 68 -5.86 0.83 25.51
CA SER A 68 -4.49 1.16 25.11
C SER A 68 -3.44 0.40 25.93
N LEU A 69 -2.43 -0.10 25.21
CA LEU A 69 -1.17 -0.67 25.66
C LEU A 69 0.01 0.04 24.94
N ARG A 70 -0.20 1.29 24.54
CA ARG A 70 0.74 2.07 23.73
C ARG A 70 2.10 2.19 24.43
N GLY A 71 3.16 1.71 23.79
CA GLY A 71 4.51 1.71 24.37
C GLY A 71 4.72 0.77 25.56
N ALA A 72 3.79 -0.13 25.86
CA ALA A 72 3.94 -1.08 26.97
C ALA A 72 5.02 -2.13 26.68
N ASP A 73 5.73 -2.57 27.72
CA ASP A 73 6.75 -3.62 27.64
C ASP A 73 6.17 -4.95 28.12
N MET A 74 5.81 -5.80 27.15
CA MET A 74 5.20 -7.12 27.31
C MET A 74 6.08 -8.21 26.70
N SER A 75 7.39 -7.96 26.59
CA SER A 75 8.35 -8.89 26.03
C SER A 75 8.37 -10.22 26.81
N GLY A 76 8.26 -11.33 26.09
CA GLY A 76 8.20 -12.69 26.65
C GLY A 76 6.94 -13.01 27.47
N PHE A 77 5.88 -12.20 27.42
CA PHE A 77 4.66 -12.45 28.19
C PHE A 77 3.77 -13.51 27.53
N ASP A 78 3.02 -14.24 28.36
CA ASP A 78 1.93 -15.11 27.91
C ASP A 78 0.67 -14.25 27.77
N LEU A 79 0.23 -14.06 26.53
CA LEU A 79 -0.88 -13.20 26.12
C LEU A 79 -1.93 -13.99 25.33
N ARG A 80 -1.92 -15.32 25.48
CA ARG A 80 -2.83 -16.23 24.78
C ARG A 80 -4.29 -15.90 25.02
N TRP A 81 -5.09 -16.02 23.96
CA TRP A 81 -6.55 -15.83 23.98
C TRP A 81 -7.04 -14.45 24.46
N LEU A 82 -6.16 -13.45 24.66
CA LEU A 82 -6.59 -12.12 25.10
C LEU A 82 -7.42 -11.40 24.03
N TYR A 83 -8.38 -10.60 24.50
CA TYR A 83 -9.27 -9.80 23.66
C TYR A 83 -8.74 -8.37 23.57
N LEU A 84 -8.00 -8.10 22.51
CA LEU A 84 -7.32 -6.84 22.20
C LEU A 84 -7.85 -6.21 20.89
N GLN A 85 -9.10 -6.54 20.53
CA GLN A 85 -9.76 -5.96 19.36
C GLN A 85 -9.86 -4.44 19.54
N GLU A 86 -9.48 -3.70 18.49
CA GLU A 86 -9.52 -2.22 18.43
C GLU A 86 -8.64 -1.52 19.50
N ALA A 87 -7.71 -2.25 20.15
CA ALA A 87 -6.79 -1.70 21.14
C ALA A 87 -5.62 -0.91 20.49
N ASP A 88 -5.14 0.14 21.15
CA ASP A 88 -3.91 0.85 20.75
C ASP A 88 -2.66 0.21 21.36
N LEU A 89 -1.95 -0.63 20.59
CA LEU A 89 -0.66 -1.23 20.93
C LEU A 89 0.52 -0.56 20.20
N ALA A 90 0.34 0.64 19.63
CA ALA A 90 1.42 1.29 18.89
C ALA A 90 2.69 1.47 19.75
N ARG A 91 3.84 1.14 19.17
CA ARG A 91 5.17 1.13 19.82
C ARG A 91 5.30 0.18 21.02
N ALA A 92 4.35 -0.73 21.25
CA ALA A 92 4.49 -1.75 22.29
C ALA A 92 5.66 -2.71 21.97
N ASN A 93 6.37 -3.13 23.01
CA ASN A 93 7.35 -4.21 22.92
C ASN A 93 6.68 -5.54 23.25
N LEU A 94 6.56 -6.40 22.24
CA LEU A 94 5.99 -7.74 22.26
C LEU A 94 7.05 -8.79 21.86
N GLN A 95 8.35 -8.45 21.92
CA GLN A 95 9.44 -9.34 21.55
C GLN A 95 9.33 -10.67 22.30
N GLY A 96 9.26 -11.78 21.57
CA GLY A 96 9.12 -13.13 22.12
C GLY A 96 7.81 -13.42 22.89
N ALA A 97 6.79 -12.56 22.79
CA ALA A 97 5.51 -12.78 23.47
C ALA A 97 4.73 -13.96 22.85
N ASN A 98 4.01 -14.71 23.67
CA ASN A 98 3.10 -15.76 23.22
C ASN A 98 1.71 -15.15 22.98
N LEU A 99 1.41 -14.88 21.72
CA LEU A 99 0.16 -14.27 21.25
C LEU A 99 -0.77 -15.33 20.60
N LYS A 100 -0.56 -16.63 20.88
CA LYS A 100 -1.36 -17.70 20.29
C LYS A 100 -2.85 -17.53 20.60
N GLY A 101 -3.66 -17.51 19.55
CA GLY A 101 -5.12 -17.32 19.64
C GLY A 101 -5.60 -15.94 20.08
N VAL A 102 -4.72 -14.93 20.18
CA VAL A 102 -5.12 -13.56 20.57
C VAL A 102 -6.09 -12.96 19.55
N ASN A 103 -7.09 -12.22 20.01
CA ASN A 103 -7.97 -11.43 19.14
C ASN A 103 -7.45 -10.00 19.02
N LEU A 104 -6.65 -9.72 17.97
CA LEU A 104 -6.08 -8.41 17.66
C LEU A 104 -6.88 -7.64 16.60
N ARG A 105 -8.08 -8.07 16.22
CA ARG A 105 -8.83 -7.48 15.09
C ARG A 105 -8.88 -5.95 15.14
N LYS A 106 -8.52 -5.26 14.05
CA LYS A 106 -8.41 -3.78 13.96
C LYS A 106 -7.51 -3.10 15.02
N ALA A 107 -6.65 -3.83 15.72
CA ALA A 107 -5.72 -3.22 16.67
C ALA A 107 -4.72 -2.30 15.93
N ASN A 108 -4.34 -1.20 16.58
CA ASN A 108 -3.26 -0.35 16.11
C ASN A 108 -1.94 -0.90 16.65
N MET A 109 -1.04 -1.37 15.77
CA MET A 109 0.27 -1.89 16.13
C MET A 109 1.41 -1.11 15.44
N GLN A 110 1.16 0.15 15.06
CA GLN A 110 2.15 1.00 14.41
C GLN A 110 3.45 1.08 15.21
N GLY A 111 4.57 0.71 14.58
CA GLY A 111 5.89 0.71 15.21
C GLY A 111 6.06 -0.26 16.39
N ALA A 112 5.17 -1.24 16.56
CA ALA A 112 5.32 -2.28 17.58
C ALA A 112 6.46 -3.25 17.23
N ASP A 113 7.14 -3.77 18.25
CA ASP A 113 8.21 -4.76 18.12
C ASP A 113 7.65 -6.14 18.47
N LEU A 114 7.45 -7.00 17.48
CA LEU A 114 6.94 -8.37 17.65
C LEU A 114 8.04 -9.42 17.46
N ARG A 115 9.32 -9.05 17.44
CA ARG A 115 10.40 -9.95 17.03
C ARG A 115 10.40 -11.27 17.81
N GLY A 116 10.33 -12.40 17.11
CA GLY A 116 10.28 -13.72 17.75
C GLY A 116 8.98 -14.11 18.46
N ALA A 117 7.91 -13.30 18.40
CA ALA A 117 6.61 -13.63 19.00
C ALA A 117 5.91 -14.82 18.31
N ASP A 118 5.02 -15.53 19.00
CA ASP A 118 4.20 -16.61 18.43
C ASP A 118 2.78 -16.12 18.12
N LEU A 119 2.40 -16.10 16.83
CA LEU A 119 1.06 -15.69 16.36
C LEU A 119 0.16 -16.85 15.92
N ALA A 120 0.45 -18.09 16.34
CA ALA A 120 -0.36 -19.27 16.00
C ALA A 120 -1.86 -19.03 16.27
N GLY A 121 -2.69 -19.08 15.22
CA GLY A 121 -4.15 -18.90 15.33
C GLY A 121 -4.62 -17.50 15.78
N ALA A 122 -3.74 -16.50 15.85
CA ALA A 122 -4.13 -15.12 16.17
C ALA A 122 -5.08 -14.54 15.10
N ASN A 123 -6.06 -13.74 15.53
CA ASN A 123 -6.94 -12.99 14.64
C ASN A 123 -6.33 -11.61 14.32
N LEU A 124 -5.60 -11.54 13.21
CA LEU A 124 -4.92 -10.33 12.74
C LEU A 124 -5.77 -9.48 11.77
N LYS A 125 -7.07 -9.77 11.64
CA LYS A 125 -7.91 -9.11 10.63
C LYS A 125 -7.95 -7.59 10.84
N ASP A 126 -7.69 -6.83 9.78
CA ASP A 126 -7.71 -5.35 9.76
C ASP A 126 -6.68 -4.67 10.70
N VAL A 127 -5.64 -5.38 11.21
CA VAL A 127 -4.56 -4.79 12.05
C VAL A 127 -3.69 -3.81 11.27
N ASP A 128 -3.20 -2.76 11.94
CA ASP A 128 -2.23 -1.79 11.40
C ASP A 128 -0.80 -2.06 11.90
N PHE A 129 0.05 -2.57 11.01
CA PHE A 129 1.46 -2.94 11.23
C PHE A 129 2.46 -1.94 10.60
N ARG A 130 2.06 -0.72 10.23
CA ARG A 130 2.99 0.28 9.64
C ARG A 130 4.20 0.53 10.55
N GLY A 131 5.40 0.39 10.00
CA GLY A 131 6.67 0.46 10.73
C GLY A 131 6.90 -0.60 11.83
N ALA A 132 6.04 -1.63 11.95
CA ALA A 132 6.20 -2.69 12.95
C ALA A 132 7.29 -3.70 12.54
N ASP A 133 7.94 -4.32 13.54
CA ASP A 133 9.01 -5.29 13.32
C ASP A 133 8.51 -6.72 13.64
N LEU A 134 8.21 -7.50 12.58
CA LEU A 134 7.75 -8.89 12.68
C LEU A 134 8.91 -9.89 12.44
N THR A 135 10.18 -9.46 12.50
CA THR A 135 11.33 -10.33 12.18
C THR A 135 11.35 -11.57 13.09
N GLY A 136 11.43 -12.76 12.51
CA GLY A 136 11.44 -14.03 13.24
C GLY A 136 10.15 -14.42 13.97
N VAL A 137 9.01 -13.74 13.72
CA VAL A 137 7.70 -14.17 14.27
C VAL A 137 7.37 -15.60 13.85
N GLN A 138 6.96 -16.41 14.81
CA GLN A 138 6.64 -17.82 14.65
C GLN A 138 5.17 -18.03 14.26
N ASN A 139 4.91 -19.13 13.53
CA ASN A 139 3.57 -19.55 13.10
C ASN A 139 2.77 -18.49 12.32
N PHE A 140 3.47 -17.61 11.62
CA PHE A 140 2.90 -16.53 10.82
C PHE A 140 2.29 -17.07 9.52
N ILE A 141 0.95 -17.13 9.44
CA ILE A 141 0.27 -17.60 8.23
C ILE A 141 0.03 -16.40 7.32
N LEU A 142 0.59 -16.40 6.11
CA LEU A 142 0.41 -15.33 5.10
C LEU A 142 -1.07 -14.96 4.84
N LYS A 143 -2.00 -15.92 4.99
CA LYS A 143 -3.45 -15.69 4.88
C LYS A 143 -4.05 -14.83 6.03
N GLN A 144 -3.39 -14.70 7.18
CA GLN A 144 -3.86 -13.86 8.29
C GLN A 144 -3.64 -12.37 8.03
N ILE A 145 -2.59 -12.01 7.27
CA ILE A 145 -2.25 -10.61 6.93
C ILE A 145 -2.90 -10.10 5.63
N THR A 146 -3.74 -10.89 4.96
CA THR A 146 -4.48 -10.42 3.77
C THR A 146 -5.58 -9.39 4.09
N ALA A 147 -5.67 -8.93 5.34
CA ALA A 147 -6.55 -7.84 5.76
C ALA A 147 -5.81 -6.62 6.35
N THR A 148 -4.50 -6.73 6.60
CA THR A 148 -3.73 -5.77 7.42
C THR A 148 -3.12 -4.62 6.64
N VAL A 149 -2.91 -3.51 7.32
CA VAL A 149 -2.21 -2.31 6.83
C VAL A 149 -0.72 -2.40 7.19
N TYR A 150 0.17 -2.05 6.25
CA TYR A 150 1.63 -2.04 6.43
C TYR A 150 2.26 -1.05 5.45
N ASP A 151 3.55 -0.73 5.63
CA ASP A 151 4.31 0.17 4.75
C ASP A 151 5.73 -0.37 4.47
N LYS A 152 6.58 0.46 3.86
CA LYS A 152 7.98 0.13 3.53
C LYS A 152 8.89 -0.03 4.75
N GLU A 153 8.47 0.44 5.92
CA GLU A 153 9.23 0.34 7.17
C GLU A 153 8.81 -0.90 8.00
N THR A 154 7.66 -1.51 7.67
CA THR A 154 7.24 -2.80 8.24
C THR A 154 8.20 -3.91 7.82
N LYS A 155 8.81 -4.61 8.80
CA LYS A 155 9.67 -5.76 8.56
C LYS A 155 8.89 -7.06 8.73
N PHE A 156 9.03 -7.99 7.80
CA PHE A 156 8.36 -9.31 7.83
C PHE A 156 9.31 -10.41 8.31
N PRO A 157 8.78 -11.60 8.70
CA PRO A 157 9.60 -12.77 9.04
C PRO A 157 10.53 -13.21 7.90
N ASP A 158 11.66 -13.79 8.25
CA ASP A 158 12.63 -14.33 7.29
C ASP A 158 11.99 -15.40 6.39
N GLY A 159 12.36 -15.38 5.10
CA GLY A 159 11.82 -16.31 4.10
C GLY A 159 10.48 -15.90 3.49
N ILE A 160 9.83 -14.82 3.96
CA ILE A 160 8.69 -14.20 3.28
C ILE A 160 9.19 -13.10 2.35
N THR A 161 9.09 -13.31 1.04
CA THR A 161 9.32 -12.25 0.06
C THR A 161 8.00 -11.57 -0.32
N PHE A 162 8.07 -10.35 -0.85
CA PHE A 162 6.88 -9.67 -1.39
C PHE A 162 6.20 -10.43 -2.56
N GLY A 163 6.88 -11.41 -3.17
CA GLY A 163 6.30 -12.30 -4.18
C GLY A 163 5.42 -13.42 -3.59
N ASP A 164 5.63 -13.78 -2.31
CA ASP A 164 4.86 -14.81 -1.60
C ASP A 164 3.55 -14.25 -1.00
N ILE A 165 3.44 -12.93 -0.92
CA ILE A 165 2.22 -12.25 -0.46
C ILE A 165 1.12 -12.44 -1.53
N PRO A 166 -0.04 -13.04 -1.20
CA PRO A 166 -1.06 -13.35 -2.19
C PRO A 166 -1.53 -12.11 -2.96
N LYS A 167 -1.52 -12.23 -4.31
CA LYS A 167 -1.87 -11.21 -5.33
C LYS A 167 -3.25 -10.53 -5.14
N TYR A 168 -4.08 -11.05 -4.24
CA TYR A 168 -5.42 -10.55 -3.94
C TYR A 168 -5.44 -9.78 -2.63
N ASN A 169 -5.14 -8.49 -2.70
CA ASN A 169 -5.44 -7.60 -1.59
C ASN A 169 -5.95 -6.20 -2.01
N LYS A 170 -6.92 -6.22 -2.94
CA LYS A 170 -7.66 -5.05 -3.43
C LYS A 170 -8.27 -4.21 -2.30
N ASP A 171 -8.47 -4.77 -1.10
CA ASP A 171 -9.08 -4.05 0.02
C ASP A 171 -8.12 -3.64 1.13
N SER A 172 -6.99 -4.32 1.37
CA SER A 172 -6.01 -3.80 2.34
C SER A 172 -5.13 -2.73 1.75
N LEU A 173 -4.92 -2.68 0.43
CA LEU A 173 -4.33 -1.49 -0.20
C LEU A 173 -5.26 -0.27 -0.05
N LYS A 174 -6.59 -0.46 -0.27
CA LYS A 174 -7.60 0.57 0.00
C LYS A 174 -7.69 0.99 1.48
N ARG A 175 -7.54 0.05 2.42
CA ARG A 175 -7.51 0.36 3.87
C ARG A 175 -6.19 1.01 4.31
N ALA A 176 -5.05 0.60 3.75
CA ALA A 176 -3.73 1.14 4.07
C ALA A 176 -3.54 2.57 3.54
N LEU A 177 -4.05 2.82 2.33
CA LEU A 177 -4.14 4.15 1.74
C LEU A 177 -5.37 4.93 2.22
N GLY A 178 -6.27 4.29 2.96
CA GLY A 178 -7.31 4.95 3.76
C GLY A 178 -8.48 5.59 3.00
N VAL A 179 -8.67 5.36 1.69
CA VAL A 179 -9.76 6.04 0.96
C VAL A 179 -10.44 5.24 -0.15
N LYS A 180 -11.74 5.52 -0.31
CA LYS A 180 -12.56 5.20 -1.48
C LYS A 180 -12.40 6.22 -2.62
N MET A 181 -11.58 7.25 -2.41
CA MET A 181 -11.22 8.36 -3.31
C MET A 181 -9.81 8.86 -2.93
N LEU A 182 -8.76 8.53 -3.68
CA LEU A 182 -7.39 9.02 -3.44
C LEU A 182 -7.18 10.39 -4.10
N GLU A 183 -8.14 11.29 -3.89
CA GLU A 183 -8.12 12.64 -4.44
C GLU A 183 -6.93 13.41 -3.87
N GLY A 184 -6.03 13.88 -4.75
CA GLY A 184 -4.83 14.61 -4.34
C GLY A 184 -3.83 13.81 -3.47
N ALA A 185 -3.96 12.49 -3.34
CA ALA A 185 -3.09 11.69 -2.49
C ALA A 185 -1.61 11.76 -2.93
N ASP A 186 -0.68 11.95 -1.98
CA ASP A 186 0.75 11.97 -2.28
C ASP A 186 1.40 10.61 -1.99
N ALA A 187 1.66 9.89 -3.07
CA ALA A 187 2.40 8.64 -3.14
C ALA A 187 3.78 8.82 -3.78
N LYS A 188 4.35 10.04 -3.73
CA LYS A 188 5.66 10.34 -4.30
C LYS A 188 6.75 9.38 -3.80
N GLY A 189 7.49 8.78 -4.72
CA GLY A 189 8.60 7.86 -4.42
C GLY A 189 8.18 6.54 -3.77
N MET A 190 6.88 6.24 -3.65
CA MET A 190 6.42 4.98 -3.06
C MET A 190 6.71 3.80 -4.00
N VAL A 191 7.06 2.65 -3.39
CA VAL A 191 7.15 1.37 -4.10
C VAL A 191 5.77 0.70 -4.07
N LEU A 192 5.11 0.67 -5.21
CA LEU A 192 3.74 0.22 -5.44
C LEU A 192 3.66 -0.85 -6.54
N ARG A 193 4.78 -1.54 -6.79
CA ARG A 193 4.93 -2.57 -7.82
C ARG A 193 3.88 -3.66 -7.67
N TRP A 194 3.30 -4.09 -8.79
CA TRP A 194 2.25 -5.10 -8.87
C TRP A 194 0.98 -4.80 -8.05
N GLY A 195 0.84 -3.58 -7.51
CA GLY A 195 -0.35 -3.13 -6.78
C GLY A 195 -1.60 -3.15 -7.65
N ASN A 196 -2.74 -3.49 -7.05
CA ASN A 196 -4.04 -3.50 -7.73
C ASN A 196 -4.87 -2.27 -7.35
N PHE A 197 -4.99 -1.36 -8.30
CA PHE A 197 -5.75 -0.11 -8.25
C PHE A 197 -6.93 -0.11 -9.25
N GLU A 198 -7.29 -1.26 -9.82
CA GLU A 198 -8.35 -1.38 -10.85
C GLU A 198 -9.63 -0.61 -10.48
N GLY A 199 -9.99 0.36 -11.31
CA GLY A 199 -11.18 1.20 -11.13
C GLY A 199 -11.10 2.19 -9.97
N ALA A 200 -9.91 2.49 -9.44
CA ALA A 200 -9.74 3.47 -8.37
C ALA A 200 -9.88 4.91 -8.88
N GLU A 201 -10.61 5.73 -8.11
CA GLU A 201 -10.73 7.17 -8.28
C GLU A 201 -9.56 7.86 -7.55
N MET A 202 -8.63 8.41 -8.32
CA MET A 202 -7.37 9.02 -7.83
C MET A 202 -7.01 10.33 -8.58
N PRO A 203 -7.97 11.23 -8.93
CA PRO A 203 -7.65 12.45 -9.66
C PRO A 203 -6.77 13.40 -8.82
N TRP A 204 -5.98 14.24 -9.50
CA TRP A 204 -5.00 15.18 -8.93
C TRP A 204 -3.91 14.57 -8.03
N SER A 205 -3.86 13.25 -7.86
CA SER A 205 -2.88 12.53 -7.04
C SER A 205 -1.44 12.68 -7.54
N SER A 206 -0.47 12.51 -6.63
CA SER A 206 0.96 12.57 -6.90
C SER A 206 1.57 11.17 -6.79
N PHE A 207 1.97 10.62 -7.93
CA PHE A 207 2.77 9.40 -8.05
C PHE A 207 4.17 9.72 -8.59
N LYS A 208 4.65 10.95 -8.37
CA LYS A 208 5.95 11.43 -8.88
C LYS A 208 7.05 10.52 -8.33
N GLU A 209 7.97 10.08 -9.19
CA GLU A 209 9.09 9.19 -8.82
C GLU A 209 8.65 7.83 -8.20
N ALA A 210 7.35 7.50 -8.21
CA ALA A 210 6.83 6.24 -7.65
C ALA A 210 7.15 5.05 -8.56
N ASP A 211 7.32 3.87 -7.97
CA ASP A 211 7.54 2.63 -8.70
C ASP A 211 6.27 1.78 -8.76
N LEU A 212 5.57 1.89 -9.89
CA LEU A 212 4.33 1.21 -10.25
C LEU A 212 4.59 0.06 -11.24
N THR A 213 5.80 -0.52 -11.26
CA THR A 213 6.15 -1.64 -12.17
C THR A 213 5.13 -2.77 -12.06
N GLY A 214 4.51 -3.13 -13.18
CA GLY A 214 3.51 -4.20 -13.25
C GLY A 214 2.21 -3.95 -12.47
N ALA A 215 1.96 -2.74 -11.99
CA ALA A 215 0.73 -2.40 -11.28
C ALA A 215 -0.50 -2.47 -12.21
N ASN A 216 -1.64 -2.91 -11.68
CA ASN A 216 -2.92 -2.85 -12.37
C ASN A 216 -3.60 -1.52 -12.03
N LEU A 217 -3.54 -0.58 -12.97
CA LEU A 217 -4.18 0.74 -12.99
C LEU A 217 -5.30 0.79 -14.05
N SER A 218 -5.77 -0.35 -14.57
CA SER A 218 -6.84 -0.41 -15.57
C SER A 218 -8.12 0.23 -15.02
N HIS A 219 -8.87 0.90 -15.90
CA HIS A 219 -10.11 1.61 -15.57
C HIS A 219 -10.00 2.70 -14.48
N THR A 220 -8.79 3.08 -14.02
CA THR A 220 -8.61 4.14 -13.02
C THR A 220 -8.96 5.52 -13.54
N ASN A 221 -9.32 6.42 -12.63
CA ASN A 221 -9.31 7.86 -12.87
C ASN A 221 -8.06 8.48 -12.25
N LEU A 222 -7.10 8.81 -13.10
CA LEU A 222 -5.84 9.49 -12.80
C LEU A 222 -5.81 10.87 -13.50
N SER A 223 -6.97 11.49 -13.74
CA SER A 223 -7.03 12.79 -14.39
C SER A 223 -6.33 13.87 -13.55
N ALA A 224 -5.56 14.72 -14.23
CA ALA A 224 -4.65 15.72 -13.65
C ALA A 224 -3.60 15.16 -12.67
N ALA A 225 -3.37 13.84 -12.60
CA ALA A 225 -2.36 13.25 -11.73
C ALA A 225 -0.92 13.60 -12.14
N ASN A 226 -0.03 13.65 -11.16
CA ASN A 226 1.41 13.93 -11.31
C ASN A 226 2.21 12.62 -11.23
N LEU A 227 2.46 12.00 -12.39
CA LEU A 227 3.22 10.77 -12.60
C LEU A 227 4.64 11.04 -13.15
N ARG A 228 5.19 12.25 -12.92
CA ARG A 228 6.51 12.65 -13.42
C ARG A 228 7.59 11.69 -12.91
N ASN A 229 8.47 11.24 -13.79
CA ASN A 229 9.53 10.27 -13.50
C ASN A 229 9.05 8.95 -12.84
N ALA A 230 7.75 8.63 -12.90
CA ALA A 230 7.22 7.38 -12.35
C ALA A 230 7.68 6.18 -13.20
N ASN A 231 7.95 5.05 -12.54
CA ASN A 231 8.25 3.79 -13.22
C ASN A 231 6.98 2.95 -13.39
N LEU A 232 6.42 2.94 -14.58
CA LEU A 232 5.20 2.24 -15.00
C LEU A 232 5.53 1.06 -15.94
N LEU A 233 6.75 0.52 -15.85
CA LEU A 233 7.22 -0.62 -16.63
C LEU A 233 6.22 -1.79 -16.55
N LYS A 234 5.70 -2.24 -17.69
CA LYS A 234 4.70 -3.33 -17.77
C LYS A 234 3.41 -3.09 -16.96
N ALA A 235 3.10 -1.85 -16.55
CA ALA A 235 1.85 -1.55 -15.87
C ALA A 235 0.66 -1.74 -16.82
N ASP A 236 -0.49 -2.11 -16.26
CA ASP A 236 -1.76 -2.17 -17.00
C ASP A 236 -2.55 -0.88 -16.75
N LEU A 237 -2.73 -0.08 -17.78
CA LEU A 237 -3.45 1.20 -17.80
C LEU A 237 -4.64 1.15 -18.79
N GLN A 238 -5.11 -0.06 -19.15
CA GLN A 238 -6.20 -0.22 -20.10
C GLN A 238 -7.43 0.61 -19.69
N LYS A 239 -7.91 1.44 -20.62
CA LYS A 239 -9.07 2.35 -20.45
C LYS A 239 -8.98 3.30 -19.24
N ALA A 240 -7.79 3.54 -18.68
CA ALA A 240 -7.62 4.54 -17.63
C ALA A 240 -7.82 5.96 -18.17
N ASN A 241 -8.32 6.86 -17.32
CA ASN A 241 -8.48 8.28 -17.60
C ASN A 241 -7.27 9.05 -17.03
N LEU A 242 -6.39 9.55 -17.89
CA LEU A 242 -5.21 10.35 -17.57
C LEU A 242 -5.28 11.75 -18.22
N LYS A 243 -6.50 12.28 -18.44
CA LYS A 243 -6.68 13.63 -19.01
C LYS A 243 -5.95 14.68 -18.19
N ASN A 244 -5.22 15.57 -18.87
CA ASN A 244 -4.39 16.63 -18.25
C ASN A 244 -3.29 16.11 -17.29
N ALA A 245 -3.00 14.80 -17.23
CA ALA A 245 -1.97 14.26 -16.33
C ALA A 245 -0.56 14.61 -16.80
N SER A 246 0.41 14.60 -15.87
CA SER A 246 1.82 14.83 -16.19
C SER A 246 2.65 13.56 -15.98
N LEU A 247 3.07 12.95 -17.08
CA LEU A 247 3.93 11.76 -17.18
C LEU A 247 5.32 12.13 -17.76
N GLN A 248 5.77 13.37 -17.57
CA GLN A 248 7.09 13.82 -18.04
C GLN A 248 8.19 12.91 -17.49
N GLY A 249 9.05 12.38 -18.36
CA GLY A 249 10.13 11.47 -17.99
C GLY A 249 9.70 10.09 -17.45
N ALA A 250 8.40 9.74 -17.48
CA ALA A 250 7.92 8.46 -16.97
C ALA A 250 8.39 7.27 -17.84
N ASN A 251 8.61 6.11 -17.21
CA ASN A 251 8.95 4.87 -17.90
C ASN A 251 7.70 4.01 -18.08
N LEU A 252 7.10 4.04 -19.27
CA LEU A 252 5.91 3.27 -19.70
C LEU A 252 6.28 2.10 -20.63
N MET A 253 7.55 1.66 -20.61
CA MET A 253 8.03 0.57 -21.45
C MET A 253 7.17 -0.69 -21.26
N GLN A 254 6.72 -1.29 -22.35
CA GLN A 254 5.86 -2.48 -22.38
C GLN A 254 4.55 -2.37 -21.57
N ALA A 255 4.07 -1.15 -21.27
CA ALA A 255 2.79 -0.94 -20.60
C ALA A 255 1.60 -1.23 -21.53
N ASN A 256 0.48 -1.71 -20.95
CA ASN A 256 -0.80 -1.82 -21.66
C ASN A 256 -1.56 -0.49 -21.53
N LEU A 257 -1.65 0.27 -22.61
CA LEU A 257 -2.31 1.57 -22.71
C LEU A 257 -3.54 1.51 -23.64
N GLN A 258 -4.09 0.31 -23.90
CA GLN A 258 -5.22 0.14 -24.81
C GLN A 258 -6.42 1.00 -24.39
N GLY A 259 -6.89 1.88 -25.26
CA GLY A 259 -8.04 2.75 -25.02
C GLY A 259 -7.87 3.78 -23.90
N VAL A 260 -6.64 4.04 -23.43
CA VAL A 260 -6.36 5.08 -22.42
C VAL A 260 -6.74 6.47 -22.92
N ASP A 261 -7.21 7.35 -22.03
CA ASP A 261 -7.51 8.75 -22.35
C ASP A 261 -6.44 9.69 -21.81
N LEU A 262 -5.52 10.12 -22.68
CA LEU A 262 -4.38 11.01 -22.40
C LEU A 262 -4.60 12.41 -22.99
N THR A 263 -5.86 12.81 -23.25
CA THR A 263 -6.20 14.15 -23.79
C THR A 263 -5.55 15.25 -22.95
N ASN A 264 -4.84 16.19 -23.59
CA ASN A 264 -4.06 17.27 -22.96
C ASN A 264 -2.94 16.83 -21.98
N ALA A 265 -2.61 15.54 -21.89
CA ALA A 265 -1.54 15.07 -21.00
C ALA A 265 -0.15 15.49 -21.50
N SER A 266 0.84 15.51 -20.60
CA SER A 266 2.25 15.71 -20.94
C SER A 266 3.05 14.42 -20.73
N LEU A 267 3.55 13.85 -21.83
CA LEU A 267 4.44 12.69 -21.89
C LEU A 267 5.86 13.08 -22.35
N GLN A 268 6.23 14.36 -22.21
CA GLN A 268 7.53 14.88 -22.65
C GLN A 268 8.69 14.04 -22.10
N GLY A 269 9.55 13.55 -23.00
CA GLY A 269 10.72 12.73 -22.67
C GLY A 269 10.42 11.35 -22.06
N SER A 270 9.15 10.89 -22.04
CA SER A 270 8.79 9.57 -21.51
C SER A 270 9.31 8.43 -22.40
N ASN A 271 9.50 7.25 -21.81
CA ASN A 271 9.84 6.04 -22.54
C ASN A 271 8.60 5.14 -22.70
N LEU A 272 8.04 5.06 -23.90
CA LEU A 272 6.87 4.24 -24.22
C LEU A 272 7.26 2.96 -24.99
N SER A 273 8.56 2.63 -25.11
CA SER A 273 9.01 1.57 -26.01
C SER A 273 8.29 0.22 -25.79
N GLY A 274 7.81 -0.37 -26.89
CA GLY A 274 7.03 -1.61 -26.87
C GLY A 274 5.67 -1.55 -26.15
N ALA A 275 5.16 -0.36 -25.80
CA ALA A 275 3.83 -0.22 -25.19
C ALA A 275 2.71 -0.44 -26.21
N ASP A 276 1.61 -1.04 -25.76
CA ASP A 276 0.41 -1.26 -26.56
C ASP A 276 -0.56 -0.10 -26.35
N MET A 277 -0.68 0.80 -27.33
CA MET A 277 -1.52 2.00 -27.24
C MET A 277 -2.78 1.89 -28.10
N GLN A 278 -3.20 0.70 -28.55
CA GLN A 278 -4.32 0.57 -29.50
C GLN A 278 -5.56 1.34 -29.04
N LYS A 279 -6.14 2.15 -29.94
CA LYS A 279 -7.34 2.98 -29.69
C LYS A 279 -7.17 4.06 -28.59
N ALA A 280 -5.96 4.35 -28.14
CA ALA A 280 -5.71 5.42 -27.18
C ALA A 280 -6.07 6.82 -27.75
N LYS A 281 -6.47 7.72 -26.86
CA LYS A 281 -6.82 9.11 -27.15
C LYS A 281 -5.71 10.03 -26.68
N LEU A 282 -4.99 10.66 -27.61
CA LEU A 282 -3.85 11.54 -27.36
C LEU A 282 -4.07 12.92 -28.02
N GLN A 283 -5.30 13.43 -28.01
CA GLN A 283 -5.59 14.73 -28.59
C GLN A 283 -4.95 15.84 -27.73
N ALA A 284 -4.27 16.79 -28.40
CA ALA A 284 -3.49 17.85 -27.76
C ALA A 284 -2.44 17.39 -26.72
N THR A 285 -2.03 16.12 -26.77
CA THR A 285 -1.00 15.55 -25.89
C THR A 285 0.40 16.02 -26.29
N ASN A 286 1.23 16.41 -25.32
CA ASN A 286 2.64 16.73 -25.55
C ASN A 286 3.49 15.45 -25.47
N LEU A 287 3.99 14.98 -26.61
CA LEU A 287 4.88 13.81 -26.75
C LEU A 287 6.35 14.21 -27.02
N THR A 288 6.71 15.49 -26.89
CA THR A 288 8.03 15.97 -27.32
C THR A 288 9.19 15.21 -26.66
N GLY A 289 10.13 14.70 -27.47
CA GLY A 289 11.25 13.91 -26.97
C GLY A 289 10.93 12.47 -26.53
N ALA A 290 9.67 12.02 -26.54
CA ALA A 290 9.28 10.69 -26.08
C ALA A 290 9.78 9.58 -27.02
N ASN A 291 10.04 8.37 -26.48
CA ASN A 291 10.48 7.22 -27.26
C ASN A 291 9.31 6.30 -27.61
N LEU A 292 8.97 6.20 -28.90
CA LEU A 292 7.89 5.35 -29.44
C LEU A 292 8.40 4.10 -30.19
N SER A 293 9.63 3.67 -29.91
CA SER A 293 10.21 2.46 -30.51
C SER A 293 9.30 1.24 -30.28
N GLY A 294 8.79 0.66 -31.37
CA GLY A 294 7.95 -0.55 -31.31
C GLY A 294 6.58 -0.39 -30.65
N THR A 295 6.08 0.83 -30.41
CA THR A 295 4.72 1.01 -29.88
C THR A 295 3.65 0.61 -30.89
N ASP A 296 2.59 -0.03 -30.43
CA ASP A 296 1.39 -0.27 -31.24
C ASP A 296 0.49 0.97 -31.22
N LEU A 297 0.40 1.67 -32.36
CA LEU A 297 -0.40 2.89 -32.51
C LEU A 297 -1.68 2.68 -33.35
N ARG A 298 -2.16 1.44 -33.51
CA ARG A 298 -3.37 1.18 -34.32
C ARG A 298 -4.58 1.93 -33.77
N SER A 299 -5.18 2.76 -34.63
CA SER A 299 -6.37 3.57 -34.32
C SER A 299 -6.17 4.60 -33.19
N VAL A 300 -4.93 5.03 -32.91
CA VAL A 300 -4.66 6.11 -31.95
C VAL A 300 -5.04 7.47 -32.55
N ASP A 301 -5.65 8.33 -31.73
CA ASP A 301 -6.02 9.70 -32.11
C ASP A 301 -5.02 10.72 -31.57
N LEU A 302 -4.21 11.29 -32.47
CA LEU A 302 -3.14 12.27 -32.18
C LEU A 302 -3.50 13.69 -32.64
N ARG A 303 -4.79 13.99 -32.90
CA ARG A 303 -5.21 15.32 -33.38
C ARG A 303 -4.77 16.44 -32.42
N GLY A 304 -3.99 17.39 -32.92
CA GLY A 304 -3.39 18.47 -32.12
C GLY A 304 -2.20 18.07 -31.24
N ALA A 305 -1.74 16.82 -31.25
CA ALA A 305 -0.59 16.39 -30.45
C ALA A 305 0.74 17.01 -30.91
N ASP A 306 1.71 17.15 -30.01
CA ASP A 306 3.06 17.63 -30.32
C ASP A 306 4.07 16.46 -30.33
N LEU A 307 4.47 16.04 -31.53
CA LEU A 307 5.37 14.90 -31.80
C LEU A 307 6.81 15.35 -32.11
N ARG A 308 7.16 16.64 -31.93
CA ARG A 308 8.50 17.14 -32.28
C ARG A 308 9.58 16.48 -31.42
N GLY A 309 10.64 15.99 -32.05
CA GLY A 309 11.72 15.28 -31.39
C GLY A 309 11.34 13.91 -30.80
N VAL A 310 10.16 13.38 -31.11
CA VAL A 310 9.81 11.97 -30.81
C VAL A 310 10.84 11.05 -31.44
N LYS A 311 11.30 10.07 -30.66
CA LYS A 311 12.35 9.13 -31.05
C LYS A 311 11.73 7.82 -31.54
N ASN A 312 12.33 7.24 -32.57
CA ASN A 312 12.05 5.88 -33.07
C ASN A 312 10.59 5.64 -33.52
N ILE A 313 9.88 6.67 -33.98
CA ILE A 313 8.59 6.51 -34.65
C ILE A 313 8.78 6.26 -36.15
N THR A 314 8.08 5.27 -36.69
CA THR A 314 8.17 4.85 -38.10
C THR A 314 7.02 5.40 -38.94
N MET A 315 7.21 5.48 -40.26
CA MET A 315 6.13 5.80 -41.20
C MET A 315 4.96 4.79 -41.13
N LYS A 316 5.24 3.51 -40.83
CA LYS A 316 4.21 2.49 -40.59
C LYS A 316 3.33 2.82 -39.39
N GLN A 317 3.92 3.27 -38.27
CA GLN A 317 3.17 3.72 -37.09
C GLN A 317 2.37 5.00 -37.42
N LEU A 318 2.98 5.98 -38.09
CA LEU A 318 2.30 7.22 -38.52
C LEU A 318 1.16 6.98 -39.53
N ALA A 319 1.22 5.90 -40.31
CA ALA A 319 0.13 5.51 -41.20
C ALA A 319 -1.09 4.96 -40.46
N GLN A 320 -0.93 4.46 -39.23
CA GLN A 320 -1.98 3.81 -38.43
C GLN A 320 -2.76 4.77 -37.52
N VAL A 321 -2.27 5.99 -37.34
CA VAL A 321 -2.86 7.03 -36.47
C VAL A 321 -3.79 7.99 -37.21
N ILE A 322 -4.64 8.65 -36.45
CA ILE A 322 -5.47 9.79 -36.85
C ILE A 322 -4.72 11.07 -36.47
N VAL A 323 -4.50 11.96 -37.44
CA VAL A 323 -3.84 13.26 -37.28
C VAL A 323 -4.59 14.33 -38.07
N ASP A 324 -4.39 15.59 -37.69
CA ASP A 324 -4.97 16.77 -38.35
C ASP A 324 -3.94 17.91 -38.48
N ILE A 325 -4.33 19.01 -39.12
CA ILE A 325 -3.48 20.20 -39.34
C ILE A 325 -2.93 20.85 -38.05
N ARG A 326 -3.49 20.53 -36.88
CA ARG A 326 -3.01 21.02 -35.58
C ARG A 326 -1.90 20.15 -34.99
N THR A 327 -1.76 18.93 -35.52
CA THR A 327 -0.76 17.95 -35.07
C THR A 327 0.63 18.39 -35.51
N ARG A 328 1.56 18.54 -34.57
CA ARG A 328 2.93 18.98 -34.86
C ARG A 328 3.79 17.75 -35.08
N LEU A 329 4.01 17.40 -36.35
CA LEU A 329 4.75 16.20 -36.75
C LEU A 329 6.23 16.25 -36.33
N PRO A 330 6.93 15.10 -36.30
CA PRO A 330 8.39 15.07 -36.20
C PRO A 330 9.06 15.82 -37.35
N GLU A 331 10.30 16.26 -37.13
CA GLU A 331 11.09 16.97 -38.13
C GLU A 331 11.32 16.11 -39.39
N GLY A 332 11.28 16.73 -40.56
CA GLY A 332 11.37 16.02 -41.86
C GLY A 332 10.12 15.26 -42.31
N ILE A 333 9.07 15.19 -41.48
CA ILE A 333 7.83 14.46 -41.80
C ILE A 333 6.67 15.43 -42.09
N THR A 334 5.98 15.19 -43.20
CA THR A 334 4.82 15.96 -43.67
C THR A 334 3.56 15.11 -43.76
N PHE A 335 2.39 15.75 -43.65
CA PHE A 335 1.10 15.10 -43.92
C PHE A 335 1.01 14.49 -45.33
N LYS A 336 1.73 15.06 -46.30
CA LYS A 336 1.81 14.54 -47.67
C LYS A 336 2.50 13.17 -47.71
N GLN A 337 3.66 13.02 -47.06
CA GLN A 337 4.34 11.73 -46.94
C GLN A 337 3.46 10.69 -46.23
N ILE A 338 2.79 11.07 -45.13
CA ILE A 338 1.87 10.16 -44.41
C ILE A 338 0.73 9.71 -45.33
N LYS A 339 0.12 10.61 -46.10
CA LYS A 339 -0.94 10.26 -47.06
C LYS A 339 -0.43 9.39 -48.20
N GLN A 340 0.74 9.68 -48.76
CA GLN A 340 1.38 8.86 -49.80
C GLN A 340 1.71 7.45 -49.29
N PHE A 341 2.18 7.31 -48.06
CA PHE A 341 2.43 6.00 -47.43
C PHE A 341 1.13 5.20 -47.25
N LYS A 342 0.06 5.82 -46.74
CA LYS A 342 -1.27 5.18 -46.63
C LYS A 342 -1.83 4.75 -47.99
N ALA A 343 -1.42 5.39 -49.09
CA ALA A 343 -1.79 5.05 -50.47
C ALA A 343 -0.82 4.07 -51.16
N GLY A 344 0.21 3.56 -50.48
CA GLY A 344 1.22 2.66 -51.06
C GLY A 344 2.18 3.32 -52.06
N MET A 345 2.21 4.66 -52.13
CA MET A 345 2.99 5.42 -53.12
C MET A 345 4.46 5.63 -52.75
N ILE A 346 4.86 5.30 -51.52
CA ILE A 346 6.25 5.33 -51.06
C ILE A 346 6.58 4.05 -50.28
N PRO A 347 7.78 3.47 -50.45
CA PRO A 347 8.17 2.22 -49.79
C PRO A 347 8.31 2.39 -48.27
N GLY A 348 8.36 1.25 -47.56
CA GLY A 348 8.27 1.15 -46.10
C GLY A 348 9.39 1.82 -45.29
N SER A 349 10.48 2.22 -45.94
CA SER A 349 11.74 2.64 -45.32
C SER A 349 12.03 4.14 -45.54
N LEU A 350 12.13 4.87 -44.43
CA LEU A 350 12.98 6.04 -44.24
C LEU A 350 13.92 5.71 -43.07
#